data_AF-A0A3P7MA03-F1
#
_entry.id   AF-A0A3P7MA03-F1
#
_cell.length_a   1.000
_cell.length_b   1.000
_cell.length_c   1.000
_cell.angle_alpha   90.00
_cell.angle_beta   90.00
_cell.angle_gamma   90.00
#
_symmetry.space_group_name_H-M   'P 1'
#
loop_
_entity.id
_entity.type
_entity.pdbx_description
1 polymer ?
#
loop_
_entity_poly.entity_id
_entity_poly.type
_entity_poly.pdbx_seq_one_letter_code
_entity_poly.pdbx_strand_id
1 'polypeptide(L)'
;NLCKSDFQVKCRVEDAYLCCCAYLGFNEKRLFGLALRTPSEGIGGDRPRNEYFFLDLNRKIAKYAPKQWKISHAWNTVVESRPFLALHLRVRIYVDKASVIGCPSTLRHYYLQLRENLLDQWSGSNSVAEERCWELAALALHADENGNDLL
;
A
#
# COMPACT_ATOMS: atom_id res chain seq x y z
N ASN A 1 -10.07 -0.85 12.98
CA ASN A 1 -10.83 0.22 13.66
C ASN A 1 -10.16 1.59 13.57
N LEU A 2 -9.46 1.92 12.47
CA LEU A 2 -8.95 3.27 12.24
C LEU A 2 -10.04 4.09 11.52
N CYS A 3 -10.35 5.28 12.04
CA CYS A 3 -11.35 6.24 11.56
C CYS A 3 -12.83 5.83 11.68
N LYS A 4 -13.33 5.70 12.92
CA LYS A 4 -14.74 6.04 13.23
C LYS A 4 -14.94 7.54 13.54
N SER A 5 -13.87 8.33 13.59
CA SER A 5 -13.94 9.77 13.77
C SER A 5 -14.29 10.45 12.44
N ASP A 6 -15.43 11.12 12.43
CA ASP A 6 -15.97 12.00 11.39
C ASP A 6 -14.95 12.43 10.33
N PHE A 7 -15.11 11.86 9.14
CA PHE A 7 -14.39 12.31 7.95
C PHE A 7 -14.77 13.77 7.68
N GLN A 8 -13.94 14.69 8.19
CA GLN A 8 -14.18 16.11 8.01
C GLN A 8 -14.12 16.39 6.50
N VAL A 9 -15.18 16.98 5.93
CA VAL A 9 -15.35 17.26 4.48
C VAL A 9 -14.21 18.12 3.88
N LYS A 10 -13.28 18.60 4.71
CA LYS A 10 -12.10 19.38 4.36
C LYS A 10 -10.77 18.59 4.36
N CYS A 11 -10.74 17.33 4.81
CA CYS A 11 -9.54 16.51 4.92
C CYS A 11 -8.84 16.32 3.56
N ARG A 12 -7.57 16.72 3.48
CA ARG A 12 -6.71 16.52 2.30
C ARG A 12 -6.04 15.16 2.38
N VAL A 13 -5.63 14.66 1.22
CA VAL A 13 -4.89 13.40 1.11
C VAL A 13 -3.61 13.45 1.96
N GLU A 14 -2.93 14.61 1.98
CA GLU A 14 -1.79 14.85 2.86
C GLU A 14 -2.10 14.60 4.34
N ASP A 15 -3.23 15.08 4.84
CA ASP A 15 -3.59 14.98 6.26
C ASP A 15 -3.77 13.50 6.66
N ALA A 16 -4.48 12.72 5.85
CA ALA A 16 -4.63 11.28 6.08
C ALA A 16 -3.30 10.52 5.90
N TYR A 17 -2.47 10.93 4.94
CA TYR A 17 -1.17 10.33 4.71
C TYR A 17 -0.24 10.53 5.90
N LEU A 18 -0.13 11.75 6.40
CA LEU A 18 0.70 12.08 7.56
C LEU A 18 0.21 11.36 8.83
N CYS A 19 -1.11 11.26 9.01
CA CYS A 19 -1.70 10.47 10.11
C CYS A 19 -1.32 8.98 10.00
N CYS A 20 -1.39 8.40 8.80
CA CYS A 20 -0.97 7.02 8.56
C CYS A 20 0.53 6.83 8.83
N CYS A 21 1.39 7.74 8.36
CA CYS A 21 2.82 7.70 8.66
C CYS A 21 3.12 7.82 10.16
N ALA A 22 2.41 8.69 10.88
CA ALA A 22 2.58 8.84 12.32
C ALA A 22 2.18 7.56 13.06
N TYR A 23 1.04 6.96 12.68
CA TYR A 23 0.57 5.70 13.24
C TYR A 23 1.55 4.54 13.01
N LEU A 24 2.20 4.50 11.85
CA LEU A 24 3.17 3.46 11.48
C LEU A 24 4.61 3.76 11.92
N GLY A 25 4.87 4.93 12.52
CA GLY A 25 6.22 5.33 12.94
C GLY A 25 7.18 5.66 11.80
N PHE A 26 6.69 6.15 10.65
CA PHE A 26 7.52 6.42 9.48
C PHE A 26 8.29 7.73 9.57
N ASN A 27 9.58 7.68 9.22
CA ASN A 27 10.44 8.86 9.13
C ASN A 27 10.63 9.31 7.66
N GLU A 28 10.99 8.41 6.75
CA GLU A 28 11.22 8.71 5.33
C GLU A 28 9.90 8.74 4.52
N LYS A 29 8.98 9.61 4.94
CA LYS A 29 7.63 9.81 4.38
C LYS A 29 7.60 10.14 2.89
N ARG A 30 8.72 10.44 2.24
CA ARG A 30 8.73 10.71 0.79
C ARG A 30 8.67 9.43 -0.05
N LEU A 31 9.05 8.29 0.53
CA LEU A 31 9.13 7.01 -0.18
C LEU A 31 7.77 6.40 -0.49
N PHE A 32 6.72 6.78 0.24
CA PHE A 32 5.39 6.21 0.11
C PHE A 32 4.37 7.25 -0.39
N GLY A 33 3.17 6.75 -0.69
CA GLY A 33 1.98 7.55 -0.96
C GLY A 33 0.72 6.73 -0.75
N LEU A 34 -0.44 7.41 -0.69
CA LEU A 34 -1.73 6.74 -0.71
C LEU A 34 -2.16 6.47 -2.15
N ALA A 35 -2.71 5.29 -2.40
CA ALA A 35 -3.20 4.87 -3.70
C ALA A 35 -4.60 4.23 -3.63
N LEU A 36 -5.36 4.39 -4.70
CA LEU A 36 -6.55 3.59 -4.97
C LEU A 36 -6.14 2.29 -5.66
N ARG A 37 -6.72 1.17 -5.23
CA ARG A 37 -6.54 -0.12 -5.88
C ARG A 37 -7.66 -0.36 -6.88
N THR A 38 -7.30 -0.68 -8.12
CA THR A 38 -8.24 -1.11 -9.16
C THR A 38 -7.84 -2.49 -9.66
N PRO A 39 -8.78 -3.40 -9.92
CA PRO A 39 -8.48 -4.60 -10.69
C PRO A 39 -7.91 -4.21 -12.06
N SER A 40 -6.83 -4.86 -12.49
CA SER A 40 -6.25 -4.67 -13.82
C SER A 40 -6.92 -5.63 -14.81
N GLU A 41 -7.44 -5.10 -15.91
CA GLU A 41 -7.96 -5.91 -17.03
C GLU A 41 -6.78 -6.42 -17.89
N GLY A 42 -6.02 -7.36 -17.35
CA GLY A 42 -4.87 -7.95 -18.04
C GLY A 42 -5.01 -9.46 -18.17
N ILE A 43 -5.16 -9.94 -19.41
CA ILE A 43 -5.04 -11.36 -19.82
C ILE A 43 -3.68 -11.89 -19.33
N GLY A 44 -3.70 -12.84 -18.39
CA GLY A 44 -2.47 -13.49 -17.91
C GLY A 44 -2.65 -14.19 -16.57
N GLY A 45 -3.11 -15.44 -16.62
CA GLY A 45 -3.03 -16.42 -15.53
C GLY A 45 -4.09 -16.34 -14.44
N ASP A 46 -4.18 -17.41 -13.64
CA ASP A 46 -5.17 -17.72 -12.59
C ASP A 46 -5.32 -16.70 -11.44
N ARG A 47 -4.75 -15.49 -11.51
CA ARG A 47 -4.77 -14.50 -10.42
C ARG A 47 -5.14 -13.08 -10.89
N PRO A 48 -6.11 -12.42 -10.24
CA PRO A 48 -6.45 -11.03 -10.55
C PRO A 48 -5.31 -10.09 -10.13
N ARG A 49 -4.75 -9.38 -11.10
CA ARG A 49 -3.75 -8.33 -10.87
C ARG A 49 -4.41 -7.04 -10.42
N ASN A 50 -3.68 -6.24 -9.65
CA ASN A 50 -4.16 -4.95 -9.17
C ASN A 50 -3.26 -3.82 -9.65
N GLU A 51 -3.86 -2.75 -10.12
CA GLU A 51 -3.20 -1.47 -10.38
C GLU A 51 -3.43 -0.51 -9.22
N TYR A 52 -2.45 0.37 -9.00
CA TYR A 52 -2.46 1.34 -7.91
C TYR A 52 -2.29 2.75 -8.44
N PHE A 53 -3.30 3.59 -8.22
CA PHE A 53 -3.32 4.99 -8.65
C PHE A 53 -3.08 5.91 -7.47
N PHE A 54 -1.93 6.58 -7.44
CA PHE A 54 -1.57 7.51 -6.38
C PHE A 54 -2.47 8.74 -6.35
N LEU A 55 -2.88 9.13 -5.14
CA LEU A 55 -3.67 10.34 -4.91
C LEU A 55 -2.78 11.58 -4.86
N ASP A 56 -3.35 12.71 -5.25
CA ASP A 56 -2.71 14.03 -5.15
C ASP A 56 -2.85 14.55 -3.71
N LEU A 57 -1.71 14.75 -3.04
CA LEU A 57 -1.63 15.20 -1.64
C LEU A 57 -2.42 16.49 -1.38
N ASN A 58 -2.48 17.39 -2.37
CA ASN A 58 -3.14 18.69 -2.25
C ASN A 58 -4.66 18.61 -2.42
N ARG A 59 -5.20 17.48 -2.91
CA ARG A 59 -6.64 17.33 -3.13
C ARG A 59 -7.35 16.85 -1.87
N LYS A 60 -8.63 17.21 -1.77
CA LYS A 60 -9.53 16.67 -0.74
C LYS A 60 -9.80 15.19 -1.01
N ILE A 61 -9.71 14.35 0.02
CA ILE A 61 -9.96 12.92 -0.10
C ILE A 61 -11.38 12.64 -0.63
N ALA A 62 -12.35 13.49 -0.26
CA ALA A 62 -13.73 13.42 -0.73
C ALA A 62 -13.90 13.41 -2.27
N LYS A 63 -12.91 13.89 -3.02
CA LYS A 63 -12.91 13.87 -4.49
C LYS A 63 -12.67 12.48 -5.07
N TYR A 64 -12.11 11.57 -4.28
CA TYR A 64 -11.81 10.19 -4.65
C TYR A 64 -12.89 9.20 -4.18
N ALA A 65 -13.87 9.67 -3.40
CA ALA A 65 -14.96 8.85 -2.92
C ALA A 65 -15.99 8.55 -4.04
N PRO A 66 -16.60 7.35 -4.07
CA PRO A 66 -17.59 6.97 -5.08
C PRO A 66 -18.81 7.90 -5.06
N LYS A 67 -19.29 8.41 -6.20
CA LYS A 67 -20.35 9.46 -6.29
C LYS A 67 -21.59 9.22 -5.41
N GLN A 68 -21.94 7.96 -5.14
CA GLN A 68 -23.10 7.55 -4.33
C GLN A 68 -22.89 7.72 -2.81
N TRP A 69 -21.67 8.03 -2.33
CA TRP A 69 -21.36 8.12 -0.89
C TRP A 69 -22.15 9.22 -0.14
N LYS A 70 -22.66 10.23 -0.87
CA LYS A 70 -23.48 11.30 -0.30
C LYS A 70 -24.97 10.98 -0.23
N ILE A 71 -25.41 9.91 -0.90
CA ILE A 71 -26.83 9.53 -0.99
C ILE A 71 -26.98 8.25 -0.18
N SER A 72 -27.13 8.35 1.14
CA SER A 72 -27.64 7.18 1.88
C SER A 72 -28.00 7.45 3.34
N HIS A 73 -29.30 7.61 3.57
CA HIS A 73 -29.96 6.90 4.66
C HIS A 73 -30.21 5.40 4.32
N ALA A 74 -29.90 4.96 3.07
CA ALA A 74 -30.17 3.61 2.54
C ALA A 74 -28.95 2.67 2.38
N TRP A 75 -27.71 3.16 2.54
CA TRP A 75 -26.48 2.35 2.57
C TRP A 75 -26.29 1.68 3.95
N ASN A 76 -26.92 2.25 4.97
CA ASN A 76 -26.78 1.84 6.36
C ASN A 76 -27.41 0.47 6.66
N THR A 77 -28.23 -0.10 5.77
CA THR A 77 -29.00 -1.32 6.07
C THR A 77 -28.44 -2.61 5.45
N VAL A 78 -27.52 -2.51 4.48
CA VAL A 78 -26.94 -3.71 3.81
C VAL A 78 -25.39 -3.69 3.81
N VAL A 79 -24.76 -2.55 4.14
CA VAL A 79 -23.30 -2.35 3.93
C VAL A 79 -22.58 -1.83 5.19
N GLU A 80 -22.94 -2.35 6.37
CA GLU A 80 -22.31 -1.93 7.64
C GLU A 80 -20.81 -2.29 7.76
N SER A 81 -20.26 -3.12 6.87
CA SER A 81 -18.87 -3.61 6.99
C SER A 81 -17.89 -3.14 5.92
N ARG A 82 -18.33 -2.46 4.84
CA ARG A 82 -17.40 -2.00 3.80
C ARG A 82 -17.03 -0.53 3.97
N PRO A 83 -15.74 -0.18 4.00
CA PRO A 83 -15.32 1.21 4.05
C PRO A 83 -15.78 1.94 2.78
N PHE A 84 -16.23 3.18 2.93
CA PHE A 84 -16.66 4.03 1.80
C PHE A 84 -15.52 4.36 0.83
N LEU A 85 -14.27 4.25 1.30
CA LEU A 85 -13.04 4.45 0.53
C LEU A 85 -11.94 3.59 1.14
N ALA A 86 -11.36 2.68 0.35
CA ALA A 86 -10.18 1.92 0.73
C ALA A 86 -8.93 2.55 0.10
N LEU A 87 -8.02 3.03 0.94
CA LEU A 87 -6.74 3.58 0.52
C LEU A 87 -5.62 2.60 0.88
N HIS A 88 -4.67 2.45 -0.03
CA HIS A 88 -3.51 1.59 0.15
C HIS A 88 -2.26 2.47 0.29
N LEU A 89 -1.51 2.28 1.36
CA LEU A 89 -0.16 2.85 1.48
C LEU A 89 0.77 2.06 0.57
N ARG A 90 1.42 2.72 -0.40
CA ARG A 90 2.33 2.07 -1.34
C ARG A 90 3.64 2.84 -1.49
N VAL A 91 4.76 2.12 -1.66
CA VAL A 91 6.05 2.64 -2.13
C VAL A 91 5.83 3.31 -3.48
N ARG A 92 6.21 4.59 -3.54
CA ARG A 92 6.09 5.49 -4.70
C ARG A 92 7.45 5.82 -5.30
N ILE A 93 8.50 5.85 -4.47
CA ILE A 93 9.87 6.16 -4.89
C ILE A 93 10.74 4.97 -4.50
N TYR A 94 11.37 4.35 -5.51
CA TYR A 94 12.36 3.30 -5.28
C TYR A 94 13.74 3.93 -5.04
N VAL A 95 14.48 3.34 -4.12
CA VAL A 95 15.87 3.70 -3.81
C VAL A 95 16.81 2.59 -4.24
N ASP A 96 18.02 2.95 -4.66
CA ASP A 96 19.02 2.00 -5.13
C ASP A 96 19.60 1.14 -4.00
N LYS A 97 19.61 1.67 -2.78
CA LYS A 97 20.20 1.02 -1.61
C LYS A 97 19.25 1.10 -0.43
N ALA A 98 18.92 -0.06 0.16
CA ALA A 98 18.08 -0.15 1.35
C ALA A 98 18.67 0.59 2.55
N SER A 99 20.00 0.71 2.64
CA SER A 99 20.70 1.43 3.72
C SER A 99 20.43 2.94 3.77
N VAL A 100 19.81 3.51 2.72
CA VAL A 100 19.33 4.90 2.73
C VAL A 100 18.10 5.08 3.63
N ILE A 101 17.38 3.99 3.92
CA ILE A 101 16.20 4.00 4.78
C ILE A 101 16.66 3.73 6.22
N GLY A 102 16.80 4.79 7.01
CA GLY A 102 17.30 4.69 8.38
C GLY A 102 16.23 4.25 9.38
N CYS A 103 14.96 4.53 9.11
CA CYS A 103 13.87 4.11 9.99
C CYS A 103 13.54 2.62 9.82
N PRO A 104 13.61 1.82 10.89
CA PRO A 104 13.30 0.40 10.85
C PRO A 104 11.89 0.07 10.34
N SER A 105 10.88 0.80 10.84
CA SER A 105 9.48 0.61 10.43
C SER A 105 9.27 0.93 8.95
N THR A 106 9.93 1.99 8.46
CA THR A 106 9.86 2.38 7.04
C THR A 106 10.54 1.34 6.15
N LEU A 107 11.73 0.88 6.54
CA LEU A 107 12.48 -0.15 5.84
C LEU A 107 11.70 -1.47 5.76
N ARG A 108 11.09 -1.90 6.87
CA ARG A 108 10.27 -3.12 6.93
C ARG A 108 9.10 -3.05 5.96
N HIS A 109 8.35 -1.94 5.93
CA HIS A 109 7.23 -1.79 5.01
C HIS A 109 7.67 -1.68 3.55
N TYR A 110 8.81 -1.04 3.30
CA TYR A 110 9.41 -0.99 1.97
C TYR A 110 9.75 -2.41 1.48
N TYR A 111 10.47 -3.19 2.29
CA TYR A 111 10.80 -4.59 1.99
C TYR A 111 9.55 -5.44 1.74
N LEU A 112 8.55 -5.39 2.63
CA LEU A 112 7.32 -6.17 2.50
C LEU A 112 6.62 -5.92 1.16
N GLN A 113 6.50 -4.66 0.75
CA GLN A 113 5.88 -4.33 -0.53
C GLN A 113 6.72 -4.79 -1.73
N LEU A 114 8.05 -4.65 -1.68
CA LEU A 114 8.91 -5.13 -2.77
C LEU A 114 8.79 -6.64 -2.93
N ARG A 115 8.67 -7.38 -1.82
CA ARG A 115 8.42 -8.82 -1.84
C ARG A 115 7.07 -9.17 -2.46
N GLU A 116 6.00 -8.45 -2.13
CA GLU A 116 4.69 -8.61 -2.79
C GLU A 116 4.78 -8.38 -4.30
N ASN A 117 5.44 -7.29 -4.72
CA ASN A 117 5.61 -6.97 -6.14
C ASN A 117 6.38 -8.07 -6.89
N LEU A 118 7.40 -8.65 -6.26
CA LEU A 118 8.16 -9.76 -6.84
C LEU A 118 7.29 -10.99 -7.01
N LEU A 119 6.50 -11.37 -6.00
CA LEU A 119 5.58 -12.51 -6.07
C LEU A 119 4.53 -12.34 -7.18
N ASP A 120 4.01 -11.11 -7.36
CA ASP A 120 3.07 -10.79 -8.44
C ASP A 120 3.71 -10.94 -9.84
N GLN A 121 5.02 -10.74 -9.97
CA GLN A 121 5.76 -10.82 -11.24
C GLN A 121 6.38 -12.20 -11.50
N TRP A 122 6.66 -12.98 -10.45
CA TRP A 122 7.31 -14.28 -10.54
C TRP A 122 6.48 -15.29 -11.34
N SER A 123 5.15 -15.27 -11.27
CA SER A 123 4.32 -16.18 -12.07
C SER A 123 4.13 -15.77 -13.54
N GLY A 124 4.80 -14.72 -14.01
CA GLY A 124 4.66 -14.18 -15.37
C GLY A 124 5.74 -14.64 -16.34
N SER A 125 5.54 -14.35 -17.64
CA SER A 125 6.51 -14.61 -18.72
C SER A 125 7.83 -13.84 -18.59
N ASN A 126 7.89 -12.87 -17.69
CA ASN A 126 9.08 -12.08 -17.37
C ASN A 126 9.73 -12.52 -16.04
N SER A 127 9.47 -13.76 -15.60
CA SER A 127 10.07 -14.31 -14.37
C SER A 127 11.60 -14.23 -14.43
N VAL A 128 12.20 -13.94 -13.27
CA VAL A 128 13.64 -14.08 -13.07
C VAL A 128 14.01 -15.57 -13.20
N ALA A 129 15.26 -15.86 -13.57
CA ALA A 129 15.81 -17.22 -13.57
C ALA A 129 15.57 -17.90 -12.22
N GLU A 130 15.26 -19.20 -12.23
CA GLU A 130 14.82 -19.96 -11.06
C GLU A 130 15.83 -19.87 -9.90
N GLU A 131 17.12 -19.88 -10.19
CA GLU A 131 18.20 -19.80 -9.22
C GLU A 131 18.17 -18.49 -8.42
N ARG A 132 17.89 -17.36 -9.10
CA ARG A 132 17.73 -16.04 -8.45
C ARG A 132 16.50 -16.01 -7.54
N CYS A 133 15.46 -16.76 -7.88
CA CYS A 133 14.26 -16.84 -7.06
C CYS A 133 14.53 -17.59 -5.75
N TRP A 134 15.32 -18.68 -5.79
CA TRP A 134 15.75 -19.38 -4.57
C TRP A 134 16.62 -18.49 -3.68
N GLU A 135 17.58 -17.76 -4.26
CA GLU A 135 18.39 -16.78 -3.52
C GLU A 135 17.52 -15.71 -2.84
N LEU A 136 16.56 -15.13 -3.57
CA LEU A 136 15.64 -14.12 -3.03
C LEU A 136 14.74 -14.69 -1.95
N ALA A 137 14.28 -15.95 -2.08
CA ALA A 137 13.49 -16.62 -1.06
C ALA A 137 14.30 -16.84 0.23
N ALA A 138 15.56 -17.26 0.12
CA ALA A 138 16.44 -17.43 1.28
C ALA A 138 16.72 -16.09 1.99
N LEU A 139 17.02 -15.03 1.23
CA LEU A 139 17.19 -13.68 1.78
C LEU A 139 15.91 -13.16 2.44
N ALA A 140 14.75 -13.43 1.85
CA ALA A 140 13.46 -13.03 2.39
C ALA A 140 13.15 -13.75 3.72
N LEU A 141 13.46 -15.04 3.81
CA LEU A 141 13.35 -15.84 5.03
C LEU A 141 14.23 -15.25 6.14
N HIS A 142 15.51 -15.01 5.85
CA HIS A 142 16.43 -14.38 6.81
C HIS A 142 15.93 -12.99 7.25
N ALA A 143 15.40 -12.17 6.35
CA ALA A 143 14.86 -10.86 6.71
C ALA A 143 13.60 -10.94 7.58
N ASP A 144 12.79 -12.00 7.45
CA ASP A 144 11.62 -12.22 8.28
C ASP A 144 11.97 -12.77 9.67
N GLU A 145 12.93 -13.69 9.75
CA GLU A 145 13.41 -14.26 11.03
C GLU A 145 14.18 -13.22 11.84
N ASN A 146 15.07 -12.47 11.19
CA ASN A 146 15.89 -11.45 11.83
C ASN A 146 15.14 -10.13 12.08
N GLY A 147 13.87 -10.03 11.71
CA GLY A 147 13.04 -8.84 11.91
C GLY A 147 12.83 -8.45 13.38
N ASN A 148 13.25 -9.29 14.33
CA ASN A 148 13.30 -8.97 15.76
C ASN A 148 14.71 -8.62 16.28
N ASP A 149 15.80 -9.02 15.60
CA ASP A 149 17.16 -9.01 16.17
C ASP A 149 18.24 -8.32 15.31
N LEU A 150 17.91 -7.75 14.14
CA LEU A 150 18.86 -6.99 13.30
C LEU A 150 18.49 -5.51 13.11
N LEU A 151 17.86 -4.90 14.13
CA LEU A 151 17.58 -3.45 14.19
C LEU A 151 18.10 -2.84 15.50
#